data_AF-A3HZ56-F1
#
_entry.id   AF-A3HZ56-F1
#
_cell.length_a   1.000
_cell.length_b   1.000
_cell.length_c   1.000
_cell.angle_alpha   90.00
_cell.angle_beta   90.00
_cell.angle_gamma   90.00
#
_symmetry.space_group_name_H-M   'P 1'
#
loop_
_entity.id
_entity.type
_entity.pdbx_description
1 polymer ?
#
loop_
_entity_poly.entity_id
_entity_poly.type
_entity_poly.pdbx_seq_one_letter_code
_entity_poly.pdbx_strand_id
1 'polypeptide(L)'
;MLLIKKISFLSIFLVGLVSATSVNSVPFKTSDAPFLIEELNTDGLYFAEFYDYIYRGHFEHVELAREDQLFLMIYSKYLRTFGATCPDQLPENKVEIMDLICVTEEVTTQNGMETSRVCVEYERVGSGIFADPELYAAQLRLEKEQASDFFPKTLEMLSDPNSIGNSLDMVHKSKGLLGDMERFFILNPCESEALKQFERNLMNYALNQESDRLEGVSKYQQMKESGGPTGAQDFTKLLDNLVKDQARTWVFNKYQAGSISDVAIQSKDQSGRPKIIQANYKFSGFMGNSQGWVRVLFENGLPECIIFYDYPENCKTPNSGIVSDYAEGGYRK
;
A
#
# COMPACT_ATOMS: atom_id res chain seq x y z
N MET A 1 10.78 -63.37 47.97
CA MET A 1 10.41 -64.79 47.84
C MET A 1 10.11 -65.01 46.35
N LEU A 2 11.10 -65.10 45.46
CA LEU A 2 12.07 -66.18 45.17
C LEU A 2 11.42 -67.39 44.45
N LEU A 3 12.13 -67.85 43.40
CA LEU A 3 11.92 -68.99 42.47
C LEU A 3 11.20 -68.65 41.15
N ILE A 4 11.87 -68.47 40.00
CA ILE A 4 12.80 -69.34 39.24
C ILE A 4 12.19 -70.69 38.85
N LYS A 5 11.94 -70.89 37.54
CA LYS A 5 12.31 -72.13 36.85
C LYS A 5 12.57 -71.91 35.36
N LYS A 6 13.80 -72.22 34.97
CA LYS A 6 14.31 -72.41 33.59
C LYS A 6 13.69 -73.67 32.98
N ILE A 7 13.41 -73.66 31.68
CA ILE A 7 13.58 -74.84 30.79
C ILE A 7 14.21 -74.34 29.48
N SER A 8 15.17 -75.13 28.98
CA SER A 8 16.09 -74.83 27.89
C SER A 8 15.87 -75.80 26.73
N PHE A 9 16.32 -75.38 25.54
CA PHE A 9 16.58 -76.13 24.29
C PHE A 9 15.39 -76.61 23.45
N LEU A 10 15.29 -76.12 22.21
CA LEU A 10 15.87 -76.82 21.05
C LEU A 10 15.89 -75.94 19.80
N SER A 11 17.03 -75.91 19.12
CA SER A 11 17.29 -75.23 17.86
C SER A 11 16.65 -75.97 16.68
N ILE A 12 15.98 -75.24 15.78
CA ILE A 12 15.80 -75.66 14.38
C ILE A 12 16.14 -74.47 13.49
N PHE A 13 17.27 -74.60 12.78
CA PHE A 13 17.68 -73.74 11.68
C PHE A 13 16.78 -74.04 10.47
N LEU A 14 16.11 -73.03 9.92
CA LEU A 14 15.66 -73.05 8.53
C LEU A 14 16.18 -71.79 7.84
N VAL A 15 17.19 -71.97 7.00
CA VAL A 15 17.73 -70.95 6.11
C VAL A 15 16.77 -70.83 4.93
N GLY A 16 16.00 -69.76 4.88
CA GLY A 16 15.29 -69.31 3.69
C GLY A 16 16.05 -68.13 3.07
N LEU A 17 16.72 -68.38 1.93
CA LEU A 17 17.26 -67.33 1.08
C LEU A 17 16.10 -66.49 0.52
N VAL A 18 16.00 -65.23 0.95
CA VAL A 18 15.23 -64.20 0.26
C VAL A 18 16.22 -63.27 -0.40
N SER A 19 16.23 -63.32 -1.74
CA SER A 19 16.99 -62.44 -2.61
C SER A 19 16.52 -60.99 -2.41
N ALA A 20 17.33 -60.17 -1.75
CA ALA A 20 17.10 -58.74 -1.66
C ALA A 20 17.44 -58.09 -3.01
N THR A 21 16.43 -57.80 -3.82
CA THR A 21 16.55 -56.83 -4.91
C THR A 21 16.74 -55.46 -4.29
N SER A 22 17.90 -54.84 -4.51
CA SER A 22 18.18 -53.49 -4.08
C SER A 22 17.21 -52.52 -4.76
N VAL A 23 16.26 -52.00 -3.97
CA VAL A 23 15.54 -50.79 -4.36
C VAL A 23 16.56 -49.67 -4.29
N ASN A 24 16.98 -49.17 -5.45
CA ASN A 24 17.73 -47.92 -5.55
C ASN A 24 16.85 -46.82 -4.94
N SER A 25 17.09 -46.47 -3.68
CA SER A 25 16.57 -45.24 -3.10
C SER A 25 17.20 -44.09 -3.87
N VAL A 26 16.43 -43.50 -4.78
CA VAL A 26 16.76 -42.21 -5.39
C VAL A 26 17.00 -41.25 -4.22
N PRO A 27 18.18 -40.61 -4.12
CA PRO A 27 18.42 -39.64 -3.07
C PRO A 27 17.44 -38.48 -3.30
N PHE A 28 16.52 -38.30 -2.36
CA PHE A 28 15.71 -37.11 -2.23
C PHE A 28 16.68 -35.93 -2.02
N LYS A 29 16.89 -35.13 -3.07
CA LYS A 29 17.52 -33.83 -2.93
C LYS A 29 16.56 -32.96 -2.15
N THR A 30 16.77 -32.84 -0.85
CA THR A 30 16.35 -31.64 -0.12
C THR A 30 17.08 -30.46 -0.77
N SER A 31 16.35 -29.74 -1.62
CA SER A 31 16.74 -28.41 -2.06
C SER A 31 16.44 -27.45 -0.91
N ASP A 32 17.26 -27.50 0.14
CA ASP A 32 17.31 -26.46 1.17
C ASP A 32 18.09 -25.25 0.61
N ALA A 33 17.58 -24.69 -0.49
CA ALA A 33 17.79 -23.28 -0.76
C ALA A 33 16.76 -22.56 0.11
N PRO A 34 17.14 -21.58 0.95
CA PRO A 34 16.13 -20.71 1.54
C PRO A 34 15.32 -20.17 0.37
N PHE A 35 14.01 -20.42 0.38
CA PHE A 35 13.08 -19.72 -0.50
C PHE A 35 13.35 -18.24 -0.21
N LEU A 36 14.10 -17.57 -1.09
CA LEU A 36 14.16 -16.12 -1.07
C LEU A 36 12.74 -15.73 -1.44
N ILE A 37 11.90 -15.50 -0.42
CA ILE A 37 10.60 -14.89 -0.62
C ILE A 37 10.94 -13.56 -1.29
N GLU A 38 10.54 -13.43 -2.54
CA GLU A 38 10.62 -12.16 -3.23
C GLU A 38 9.76 -11.19 -2.42
N GLU A 39 10.41 -10.17 -1.86
CA GLU A 39 9.76 -9.18 -1.00
C GLU A 39 9.05 -8.13 -1.86
N LEU A 40 7.84 -7.74 -1.47
CA LEU A 40 7.14 -6.64 -2.14
C LEU A 40 7.87 -5.33 -1.84
N ASN A 41 8.29 -4.63 -2.89
CA ASN A 41 8.92 -3.33 -2.76
C ASN A 41 7.88 -2.21 -2.77
N THR A 42 7.73 -1.56 -1.61
CA THR A 42 6.80 -0.46 -1.39
C THR A 42 7.49 0.90 -1.22
N ASP A 43 8.80 0.97 -1.46
CA ASP A 43 9.60 2.16 -1.16
C ASP A 43 9.26 3.35 -2.05
N GLY A 44 8.96 4.48 -1.39
CA GLY A 44 8.63 5.74 -2.05
C GLY A 44 7.23 5.79 -2.65
N LEU A 45 6.40 4.78 -2.37
CA LEU A 45 4.97 4.80 -2.64
C LEU A 45 4.23 5.60 -1.55
N TYR A 46 3.14 6.25 -1.92
CA TYR A 46 2.26 7.02 -1.07
C TYR A 46 1.50 6.13 -0.08
N PHE A 47 0.98 4.99 -0.54
CA PHE A 47 0.28 3.99 0.29
C PHE A 47 1.19 2.83 0.72
N ALA A 48 2.47 3.10 0.97
CA ALA A 48 3.49 2.07 1.20
C ALA A 48 3.16 1.09 2.35
N GLU A 49 2.68 1.58 3.51
CA GLU A 49 2.30 0.70 4.63
C GLU A 49 1.12 -0.18 4.28
N PHE A 50 0.11 0.39 3.63
CA PHE A 50 -1.06 -0.35 3.20
C PHE A 50 -0.64 -1.51 2.30
N TYR A 51 0.20 -1.26 1.29
CA TYR A 51 0.65 -2.31 0.40
C TYR A 51 1.46 -3.41 1.11
N ASP A 52 2.35 -3.04 2.05
CA ASP A 52 3.15 -4.02 2.80
C ASP A 52 2.28 -4.84 3.76
N TYR A 53 1.33 -4.23 4.48
CA TYR A 53 0.41 -4.97 5.36
C TYR A 53 -0.51 -5.90 4.59
N ILE A 54 -1.03 -5.46 3.43
CA ILE A 54 -1.81 -6.33 2.55
C ILE A 54 -0.94 -7.48 2.06
N TYR A 55 0.24 -7.21 1.50
CA TYR A 55 1.18 -8.25 1.05
C TYR A 55 1.47 -9.29 2.13
N ARG A 56 1.81 -8.85 3.36
CA ARG A 56 2.12 -9.74 4.48
C ARG A 56 0.90 -10.43 5.09
N GLY A 57 -0.31 -9.97 4.79
CA GLY A 57 -1.52 -10.48 5.43
C GLY A 57 -1.68 -10.00 6.88
N HIS A 58 -1.10 -8.85 7.23
CA HIS A 58 -1.18 -8.24 8.56
C HIS A 58 -2.39 -7.29 8.64
N PHE A 59 -3.58 -7.82 8.39
CA PHE A 59 -4.81 -7.03 8.27
C PHE A 59 -5.15 -6.24 9.54
N GLU A 60 -4.69 -6.70 10.71
CA GLU A 60 -4.85 -6.00 11.99
C GLU A 60 -4.13 -4.64 12.07
N HIS A 61 -3.22 -4.36 11.14
CA HIS A 61 -2.47 -3.10 11.07
C HIS A 61 -2.92 -2.21 9.90
N VAL A 62 -3.89 -2.65 9.09
CA VAL A 62 -4.43 -1.86 7.99
C VAL A 62 -5.38 -0.80 8.55
N GLU A 63 -4.99 0.47 8.45
CA GLU A 63 -5.80 1.61 8.92
C GLU A 63 -6.98 1.91 7.98
N LEU A 64 -6.86 1.53 6.70
CA LEU A 64 -7.87 1.77 5.68
C LEU A 64 -8.93 0.67 5.71
N ALA A 65 -10.13 0.98 6.18
CA ALA A 65 -11.21 0.01 6.27
C ALA A 65 -11.69 -0.42 4.88
N ARG A 66 -12.23 -1.64 4.78
CA ARG A 66 -12.80 -2.16 3.53
C ARG A 66 -13.98 -1.31 3.04
N GLU A 67 -14.72 -0.72 3.98
CA GLU A 67 -15.87 0.15 3.71
C GLU A 67 -15.45 1.56 3.27
N ASP A 68 -14.17 1.92 3.38
CA ASP A 68 -13.68 3.21 2.96
C ASP A 68 -13.70 3.32 1.43
N GLN A 69 -14.20 4.45 0.93
CA GLN A 69 -14.20 4.73 -0.50
C GLN A 69 -12.79 4.67 -1.09
N LEU A 70 -11.79 5.13 -0.33
CA LEU A 70 -10.40 5.09 -0.76
C LEU A 70 -9.89 3.66 -0.97
N PHE A 71 -10.37 2.67 -0.22
CA PHE A 71 -10.02 1.27 -0.46
C PHE A 71 -10.57 0.78 -1.79
N LEU A 72 -11.85 1.05 -2.07
CA LEU A 72 -12.45 0.73 -3.37
C LEU A 72 -11.68 1.42 -4.51
N MET A 73 -11.24 2.66 -4.30
CA MET A 73 -10.43 3.37 -5.28
C MET A 73 -9.09 2.68 -5.55
N ILE A 74 -8.37 2.29 -4.50
CA ILE A 74 -7.09 1.55 -4.61
C ILE A 74 -7.31 0.23 -5.34
N TYR A 75 -8.33 -0.55 -4.94
CA TYR A 75 -8.64 -1.86 -5.53
C TYR A 75 -8.96 -1.75 -7.03
N SER A 76 -9.87 -0.83 -7.40
CA SER A 76 -10.26 -0.59 -8.79
C SER A 76 -9.09 -0.12 -9.64
N LYS A 77 -8.28 0.80 -9.11
CA LYS A 77 -7.11 1.30 -9.82
C LYS A 77 -6.04 0.23 -10.00
N TYR A 78 -5.83 -0.62 -8.99
CA TYR A 78 -4.94 -1.77 -9.06
C TYR A 78 -5.35 -2.70 -10.23
N LEU A 79 -6.60 -3.15 -10.27
CA LEU A 79 -7.07 -4.07 -11.33
C LEU A 79 -6.92 -3.49 -12.73
N ARG A 80 -7.29 -2.22 -12.91
CA ARG A 80 -7.15 -1.57 -14.21
C ARG A 80 -5.69 -1.42 -14.62
N THR A 81 -4.81 -1.12 -13.68
CA THR A 81 -3.39 -0.93 -13.97
C THR A 81 -2.72 -2.27 -14.25
N PHE A 82 -3.01 -3.31 -13.46
CA PHE A 82 -2.56 -4.66 -13.74
C PHE A 82 -3.04 -5.14 -15.11
N GLY A 83 -4.33 -4.98 -15.42
CA GLY A 83 -4.90 -5.40 -16.70
C GLY A 83 -4.29 -4.71 -17.91
N ALA A 84 -3.85 -3.46 -17.76
CA ALA A 84 -3.19 -2.68 -18.81
C ALA A 84 -1.68 -2.98 -18.91
N THR A 85 -1.00 -3.18 -17.78
CA THR A 85 0.47 -3.31 -17.71
C THR A 85 0.93 -4.76 -17.80
N CYS A 86 0.14 -5.71 -17.29
CA CYS A 86 0.45 -7.13 -17.16
C CYS A 86 -0.55 -8.03 -17.92
N PRO A 87 -0.94 -7.73 -19.18
CA PRO A 87 -2.00 -8.45 -19.88
C PRO A 87 -1.70 -9.94 -20.12
N ASP A 88 -0.41 -10.29 -20.19
CA ASP A 88 0.09 -11.66 -20.38
C ASP A 88 0.02 -12.51 -19.11
N GLN A 89 -0.17 -11.88 -17.94
CA GLN A 89 -0.33 -12.58 -16.66
C GLN A 89 -1.79 -12.86 -16.31
N LEU A 90 -2.74 -12.31 -17.08
CA LEU A 90 -4.16 -12.57 -16.89
C LEU A 90 -4.53 -14.01 -17.31
N PRO A 91 -5.49 -14.65 -16.63
CA PRO A 91 -5.92 -15.99 -16.99
C PRO A 91 -6.65 -16.01 -18.34
N GLU A 92 -6.75 -17.19 -18.96
CA GLU A 92 -7.43 -17.36 -20.26
C GLU A 92 -8.90 -16.93 -20.22
N ASN A 93 -9.57 -17.12 -19.08
CA ASN A 93 -10.97 -16.76 -18.85
C ASN A 93 -11.15 -15.32 -18.35
N LYS A 94 -10.16 -14.44 -18.55
CA LYS A 94 -10.24 -13.02 -18.16
C LYS A 94 -11.52 -12.35 -18.63
N VAL A 95 -12.00 -11.43 -17.81
CA VAL A 95 -13.25 -10.68 -18.05
C VAL A 95 -12.94 -9.22 -18.27
N GLU A 96 -13.71 -8.58 -19.14
CA GLU A 96 -13.59 -7.15 -19.38
C GLU A 96 -14.14 -6.36 -18.19
N ILE A 97 -13.35 -5.40 -17.71
CA ILE A 97 -13.79 -4.43 -16.71
C ILE A 97 -14.79 -3.49 -17.39
N MET A 98 -15.94 -3.26 -16.77
CA MET A 98 -17.00 -2.41 -17.32
C MET A 98 -16.91 -1.00 -16.74
N ASP A 99 -17.04 0.00 -17.60
CA ASP A 99 -17.16 1.41 -17.23
C ASP A 99 -18.64 1.80 -17.15
N LEU A 100 -19.01 2.64 -16.18
CA LEU A 100 -20.31 3.32 -16.19
C LEU A 100 -20.09 4.70 -16.82
N ILE A 101 -20.70 4.93 -17.98
CA ILE A 101 -20.66 6.21 -18.66
C ILE A 101 -21.99 6.93 -18.49
N CYS A 102 -21.95 8.25 -18.37
CA CYS A 102 -23.15 9.06 -18.41
C CYS A 102 -23.68 9.13 -19.84
N VAL A 103 -24.94 8.75 -20.04
CA VAL A 103 -25.60 8.84 -21.36
C VAL A 103 -26.67 9.93 -21.41
N THR A 104 -27.20 10.33 -20.25
CA THR A 104 -28.16 11.43 -20.15
C THR A 104 -27.80 12.33 -18.96
N GLU A 105 -27.64 13.62 -19.23
CA GLU A 105 -27.42 14.67 -18.22
C GLU A 105 -28.68 15.52 -18.03
N GLU A 106 -28.99 15.85 -16.77
CA GLU A 106 -29.94 16.88 -16.40
C GLU A 106 -29.19 18.18 -16.11
N VAL A 107 -29.50 19.23 -16.87
CA VAL A 107 -28.90 20.55 -16.72
C VAL A 107 -29.90 21.51 -16.10
N THR A 108 -29.57 22.02 -14.91
CA THR A 108 -30.33 23.09 -14.26
C THR A 108 -29.77 24.44 -14.67
N THR A 109 -30.64 25.33 -15.15
CA THR A 109 -30.28 26.71 -15.49
C THR A 109 -31.06 27.71 -14.64
N GLN A 110 -30.38 28.73 -14.12
CA GLN A 110 -30.99 29.84 -13.41
C GLN A 110 -30.57 31.15 -14.09
N ASN A 111 -31.56 31.95 -14.51
CA ASN A 111 -31.33 33.20 -15.26
C ASN A 111 -30.47 33.01 -16.54
N GLY A 112 -30.59 31.87 -17.22
CA GLY A 112 -29.83 31.55 -18.42
C GLY A 112 -28.37 31.12 -18.17
N MET A 113 -27.93 31.02 -16.92
CA MET A 113 -26.64 30.43 -16.54
C MET A 113 -26.85 29.01 -16.02
N GLU A 114 -26.02 28.07 -16.50
CA GLU A 114 -25.95 26.71 -15.95
C GLU A 114 -25.50 26.78 -14.49
N THR A 115 -26.35 26.28 -13.59
CA THR A 115 -26.05 26.23 -12.14
C THR A 115 -25.71 24.82 -11.67
N SER A 116 -26.15 23.81 -12.42
CA SER A 116 -25.87 22.40 -12.11
C SER A 116 -26.00 21.56 -13.38
N ARG A 117 -25.14 20.54 -13.48
CA ARG A 117 -25.23 19.46 -14.46
C ARG A 117 -25.00 18.18 -13.69
N VAL A 118 -25.95 17.26 -13.77
CA VAL A 118 -25.91 15.99 -13.05
C VAL A 118 -26.26 14.90 -14.04
N CYS A 119 -25.51 13.80 -14.03
CA CYS A 119 -25.89 12.65 -14.81
C CYS A 119 -27.12 11.95 -14.20
N VAL A 120 -28.13 11.67 -15.01
CA VAL A 120 -29.38 11.03 -14.59
C VAL A 120 -29.57 9.64 -15.18
N GLU A 121 -28.77 9.28 -16.18
CA GLU A 121 -28.79 7.95 -16.79
C GLU A 121 -27.39 7.47 -17.11
N TYR A 122 -27.11 6.23 -16.72
CA TYR A 122 -25.81 5.59 -16.87
C TYR A 122 -25.93 4.30 -17.67
N GLU A 123 -24.96 4.05 -18.54
CA GLU A 123 -24.83 2.81 -19.30
C GLU A 123 -23.51 2.12 -18.96
N ARG A 124 -23.50 0.78 -18.97
CA ARG A 124 -22.27 -0.01 -18.80
C ARG A 124 -21.66 -0.32 -20.15
N VAL A 125 -20.43 0.13 -20.37
CA VAL A 125 -19.66 -0.11 -21.60
C VAL A 125 -18.36 -0.84 -21.28
N GLY A 126 -17.86 -1.62 -22.23
CA GLY A 126 -16.56 -2.29 -22.09
C GLY A 126 -15.42 -1.28 -22.08
N SER A 127 -14.49 -1.41 -21.13
CA SER A 127 -13.33 -0.51 -21.01
C SER A 127 -12.17 -0.86 -21.95
N GLY A 128 -12.20 -2.03 -22.58
CA GLY A 128 -11.05 -2.62 -23.28
C GLY A 128 -9.95 -3.15 -22.34
N ILE A 129 -10.11 -3.01 -21.02
CA ILE A 129 -9.18 -3.52 -20.00
C ILE A 129 -9.77 -4.80 -19.40
N PHE A 130 -8.93 -5.80 -19.19
CA PHE A 130 -9.33 -7.11 -18.67
C PHE A 130 -8.77 -7.34 -17.27
N ALA A 131 -9.44 -8.18 -16.49
CA ALA A 131 -9.02 -8.59 -15.16
C ALA A 131 -9.22 -10.09 -14.95
N ASP A 132 -8.55 -10.61 -13.92
CA ASP A 132 -8.87 -11.92 -13.36
C ASP A 132 -10.35 -11.91 -12.89
N PRO A 133 -11.16 -12.93 -13.25
CA PRO A 133 -12.57 -12.97 -12.90
C PRO A 133 -12.85 -12.96 -11.40
N GLU A 134 -12.01 -13.59 -10.58
CA GLU A 134 -12.20 -13.64 -9.13
C GLU A 134 -11.91 -12.27 -8.51
N LEU A 135 -10.82 -11.63 -8.93
CA LEU A 135 -10.48 -10.28 -8.49
C LEU A 135 -11.55 -9.26 -8.89
N TYR A 136 -12.06 -9.33 -10.13
CA TYR A 136 -13.11 -8.43 -10.58
C TYR A 136 -14.45 -8.69 -9.88
N ALA A 137 -14.81 -9.95 -9.62
CA ALA A 137 -15.99 -10.28 -8.84
C ALA A 137 -15.92 -9.74 -7.41
N ALA A 138 -14.73 -9.75 -6.80
CA ALA A 138 -14.49 -9.12 -5.50
C ALA A 138 -14.67 -7.58 -5.56
N GLN A 139 -14.18 -6.91 -6.62
CA GLN A 139 -14.48 -5.49 -6.84
C GLN A 139 -15.99 -5.23 -6.91
N LEU A 140 -16.72 -5.98 -7.73
CA LEU A 140 -18.17 -5.81 -7.88
C LEU A 140 -18.93 -6.03 -6.57
N ARG A 141 -18.41 -6.91 -5.70
CA ARG A 141 -18.96 -7.12 -4.36
C ARG A 141 -18.70 -5.91 -3.45
N LEU A 142 -17.49 -5.37 -3.44
CA LEU A 142 -17.18 -4.13 -2.71
C LEU A 142 -18.06 -2.98 -3.19
N GLU A 143 -18.19 -2.81 -4.51
CA GLU A 143 -19.06 -1.80 -5.11
C GLU A 143 -20.50 -1.94 -4.64
N LYS A 144 -21.04 -3.16 -4.61
CA LYS A 144 -22.39 -3.45 -4.14
C LYS A 144 -22.56 -3.19 -2.65
N GLU A 145 -21.56 -3.53 -1.83
CA GLU A 145 -21.58 -3.29 -0.37
C GLU A 145 -21.50 -1.79 -0.06
N GLN A 146 -20.81 -1.00 -0.89
CA GLN A 146 -20.71 0.46 -0.78
C GLN A 146 -21.81 1.22 -1.55
N ALA A 147 -22.74 0.52 -2.20
CA ALA A 147 -23.80 1.10 -3.02
C ALA A 147 -24.85 1.84 -2.15
N SER A 148 -24.58 3.11 -1.90
CA SER A 148 -25.60 4.14 -1.63
C SER A 148 -25.78 5.00 -2.90
N ASP A 149 -26.73 5.94 -2.92
CA ASP A 149 -27.00 6.90 -4.04
C ASP A 149 -25.77 7.72 -4.49
N PHE A 150 -24.62 7.52 -3.85
CA PHE A 150 -23.30 8.08 -4.15
C PHE A 150 -22.51 7.30 -5.22
N PHE A 151 -22.92 6.09 -5.57
CA PHE A 151 -22.15 5.15 -6.41
C PHE A 151 -21.78 5.68 -7.81
N PRO A 152 -22.71 6.27 -8.60
CA PRO A 152 -22.35 6.77 -9.93
C PRO A 152 -21.33 7.91 -9.88
N LYS A 153 -21.39 8.72 -8.81
CA LYS A 153 -20.47 9.83 -8.55
C LYS A 153 -19.08 9.35 -8.13
N THR A 154 -18.99 8.26 -7.36
CA THR A 154 -17.71 7.64 -6.97
C THR A 154 -16.99 7.00 -8.16
N LEU A 155 -17.72 6.39 -9.09
CA LEU A 155 -17.11 5.79 -10.27
C LEU A 155 -16.68 6.85 -11.30
N GLU A 156 -17.46 7.92 -11.46
CA GLU A 156 -17.04 9.10 -12.22
C GLU A 156 -15.77 9.73 -11.61
N MET A 157 -15.68 9.83 -10.26
CA MET A 157 -14.48 10.23 -9.50
C MET A 157 -13.26 9.34 -9.75
N LEU A 158 -13.48 8.11 -10.19
CA LEU A 158 -12.44 7.11 -10.44
C LEU A 158 -11.99 7.05 -11.89
N SER A 159 -12.92 7.26 -12.83
CA SER A 159 -12.66 7.26 -14.26
C SER A 159 -12.20 8.63 -14.77
N ASP A 160 -12.60 9.73 -14.12
CA ASP A 160 -12.19 11.08 -14.46
C ASP A 160 -11.29 11.67 -13.35
N PRO A 161 -10.00 11.92 -13.62
CA PRO A 161 -9.09 12.59 -12.67
C PRO A 161 -9.57 13.97 -12.20
N ASN A 162 -10.51 14.60 -12.91
CA ASN A 162 -11.02 15.95 -12.64
C ASN A 162 -12.33 15.98 -11.83
N SER A 163 -13.02 14.86 -11.66
CA SER A 163 -14.34 14.80 -11.02
C SER A 163 -14.26 14.64 -9.49
N ILE A 164 -13.05 14.57 -8.93
CA ILE A 164 -12.81 14.55 -7.49
C ILE A 164 -13.25 15.89 -6.90
N GLY A 165 -14.38 15.86 -6.18
CA GLY A 165 -15.01 17.03 -5.58
C GLY A 165 -14.13 17.82 -4.60
N ASN A 166 -14.72 18.86 -4.01
CA ASN A 166 -14.13 19.98 -3.25
C ASN A 166 -13.20 19.67 -2.04
N SER A 167 -12.80 18.42 -1.80
CA SER A 167 -11.84 18.06 -0.76
C SER A 167 -10.43 17.97 -1.32
N LEU A 168 -9.61 18.97 -1.00
CA LEU A 168 -8.18 18.99 -1.36
C LEU A 168 -7.45 17.72 -0.90
N ASP A 169 -7.82 17.15 0.25
CA ASP A 169 -7.20 15.92 0.76
C ASP A 169 -7.41 14.71 -0.17
N MET A 170 -8.64 14.56 -0.68
CA MET A 170 -8.96 13.49 -1.62
C MET A 170 -8.21 13.66 -2.95
N VAL A 171 -8.02 14.91 -3.41
CA VAL A 171 -7.19 15.21 -4.59
C VAL A 171 -5.75 14.75 -4.37
N HIS A 172 -5.18 15.03 -3.19
CA HIS A 172 -3.82 14.58 -2.88
C HIS A 172 -3.70 13.05 -2.83
N LYS A 173 -4.63 12.37 -2.15
CA LYS A 173 -4.67 10.90 -2.07
C LYS A 173 -4.82 10.25 -3.44
N SER A 174 -5.70 10.78 -4.29
CA SER A 174 -5.85 10.29 -5.66
C SER A 174 -4.60 10.49 -6.50
N LYS A 175 -3.96 11.66 -6.45
CA LYS A 175 -2.67 11.87 -7.11
C LYS A 175 -1.59 10.93 -6.59
N GLY A 176 -1.57 10.69 -5.28
CA GLY A 176 -0.70 9.70 -4.65
C GLY A 176 -0.93 8.31 -5.23
N LEU A 177 -2.19 7.86 -5.30
CA LEU A 177 -2.56 6.57 -5.89
C LEU A 177 -2.17 6.47 -7.36
N LEU A 178 -2.39 7.50 -8.17
CA LEU A 178 -1.97 7.52 -9.57
C LEU A 178 -0.44 7.34 -9.69
N GLY A 179 0.33 8.10 -8.90
CA GLY A 179 1.78 7.99 -8.87
C GLY A 179 2.26 6.63 -8.34
N ASP A 180 1.54 6.03 -7.39
CA ASP A 180 1.84 4.69 -6.91
C ASP A 180 1.67 3.67 -8.01
N MET A 181 0.54 3.68 -8.72
CA MET A 181 0.25 2.68 -9.75
C MET A 181 1.22 2.75 -10.93
N GLU A 182 1.69 3.95 -11.30
CA GLU A 182 2.76 4.12 -12.30
C GLU A 182 4.08 3.45 -11.89
N ARG A 183 4.36 3.40 -10.59
CA ARG A 183 5.63 2.92 -10.04
C ARG A 183 5.55 1.50 -9.48
N PHE A 184 4.39 1.05 -9.03
CA PHE A 184 4.16 -0.20 -8.32
C PHE A 184 4.62 -1.39 -9.17
N PHE A 185 4.23 -1.43 -10.45
CA PHE A 185 4.62 -2.49 -11.38
C PHE A 185 6.03 -2.32 -11.98
N ILE A 186 6.66 -1.15 -11.78
CA ILE A 186 8.10 -0.97 -12.06
C ILE A 186 8.92 -1.60 -10.93
N LEU A 187 8.46 -1.45 -9.69
CA LEU A 187 9.11 -1.98 -8.50
C LEU A 187 8.87 -3.48 -8.29
N ASN A 188 7.69 -3.97 -8.72
CA ASN A 188 7.22 -5.33 -8.50
C ASN A 188 6.82 -5.95 -9.85
N PRO A 189 7.68 -6.80 -10.44
CA PRO A 189 7.41 -7.43 -11.75
C PRO A 189 6.09 -8.21 -11.78
N CYS A 190 5.43 -8.20 -12.93
CA CYS A 190 4.11 -8.82 -13.12
C CYS A 190 4.08 -10.31 -12.76
N GLU A 191 5.15 -11.05 -13.05
CA GLU A 191 5.26 -12.49 -12.79
C GLU A 191 5.72 -12.86 -11.37
N SER A 192 6.06 -11.85 -10.54
CA SER A 192 6.67 -12.06 -9.23
C SER A 192 5.75 -12.79 -8.25
N GLU A 193 6.34 -13.64 -7.41
CA GLU A 193 5.58 -14.30 -6.33
C GLU A 193 5.12 -13.29 -5.28
N ALA A 194 5.88 -12.20 -5.11
CA ALA A 194 5.52 -11.08 -4.25
C ALA A 194 4.17 -10.47 -4.66
N LEU A 195 4.00 -10.21 -5.96
CA LEU A 195 2.78 -9.62 -6.50
C LEU A 195 1.59 -10.57 -6.39
N LYS A 196 1.78 -11.86 -6.69
CA LYS A 196 0.71 -12.86 -6.53
C LYS A 196 0.25 -12.98 -5.07
N GLN A 197 1.18 -12.91 -4.11
CA GLN A 197 0.86 -12.87 -2.68
C GLN A 197 0.06 -11.62 -2.31
N PHE A 198 0.49 -10.46 -2.81
CA PHE A 198 -0.24 -9.21 -2.63
C PHE A 198 -1.66 -9.30 -3.20
N GLU A 199 -1.86 -9.84 -4.40
CA GLU A 199 -3.18 -10.00 -5.02
C GLU A 199 -4.11 -10.90 -4.22
N ARG A 200 -3.61 -12.07 -3.78
CA ARG A 200 -4.38 -12.99 -2.93
C ARG A 200 -4.85 -12.29 -1.67
N ASN A 201 -3.95 -11.59 -0.97
CA ASN A 201 -4.31 -10.89 0.25
C ASN A 201 -5.17 -9.64 0.01
N LEU A 202 -4.98 -8.91 -1.08
CA LEU A 202 -5.85 -7.79 -1.46
C LEU A 202 -7.29 -8.27 -1.67
N MET A 203 -7.46 -9.41 -2.35
CA MET A 203 -8.75 -10.07 -2.53
C MET A 203 -9.33 -10.56 -1.21
N ASN A 204 -8.54 -11.25 -0.38
CA ASN A 204 -9.00 -11.74 0.91
C ASN A 204 -9.47 -10.59 1.81
N TYR A 205 -8.73 -9.48 1.84
CA TYR A 205 -9.11 -8.28 2.57
C TYR A 205 -10.43 -7.70 2.04
N ALA A 206 -10.57 -7.59 0.71
CA ALA A 206 -11.80 -7.15 0.06
C ALA A 206 -13.01 -8.04 0.39
N LEU A 207 -12.80 -9.35 0.52
CA LEU A 207 -13.85 -10.33 0.78
C LEU A 207 -14.09 -10.60 2.27
N ASN A 208 -13.38 -9.91 3.16
CA ASN A 208 -13.37 -10.15 4.60
C ASN A 208 -13.08 -11.64 4.94
N GLN A 209 -12.08 -12.19 4.26
CA GLN A 209 -11.55 -13.53 4.45
C GLN A 209 -10.26 -13.48 5.28
N GLU A 210 -9.85 -14.63 5.83
CA GLU A 210 -8.56 -14.75 6.52
C GLU A 210 -7.41 -14.44 5.56
N SER A 211 -6.36 -13.80 6.09
CA SER A 211 -5.17 -13.54 5.31
C SER A 211 -4.35 -14.81 5.08
N ASP A 212 -3.70 -14.87 3.92
CA ASP A 212 -2.57 -15.75 3.70
C ASP A 212 -1.34 -15.06 4.32
N ARG A 213 -1.20 -15.24 5.63
CA ARG A 213 -0.25 -14.48 6.46
C ARG A 213 1.18 -14.98 6.29
N LEU A 214 2.09 -14.08 5.97
CA LEU A 214 3.53 -14.37 5.92
C LEU A 214 4.15 -14.40 7.33
N GLU A 215 5.23 -15.16 7.48
CA GLU A 215 6.06 -15.09 8.68
C GLU A 215 6.86 -13.78 8.73
N GLY A 216 7.18 -13.33 9.94
CA GLY A 216 7.92 -12.09 10.18
C GLY A 216 7.02 -10.89 10.49
N VAL A 217 7.65 -9.75 10.76
CA VAL A 217 6.98 -8.50 11.13
C VAL A 217 7.23 -7.46 10.05
N SER A 218 6.20 -6.68 9.73
CA SER A 218 6.33 -5.54 8.80
C SER A 218 7.44 -4.60 9.28
N LYS A 219 8.23 -4.05 8.35
CA LYS A 219 9.22 -3.02 8.69
C LYS A 219 8.56 -1.77 9.28
N TYR A 220 7.35 -1.45 8.84
CA TYR A 220 6.58 -0.31 9.37
C TYR A 220 6.05 -0.59 10.78
N GLN A 221 5.65 -1.83 11.05
CA GLN A 221 5.32 -2.25 12.41
C GLN A 221 6.54 -2.17 13.33
N GLN A 222 7.66 -2.77 12.91
CA GLN A 222 8.92 -2.73 13.67
C GLN A 222 9.36 -1.29 13.95
N MET A 223 9.28 -0.42 12.95
CA MET A 223 9.55 1.01 13.05
C MET A 223 8.66 1.69 14.11
N LYS A 224 7.34 1.48 14.06
CA LYS A 224 6.39 2.07 15.03
C LYS A 224 6.67 1.59 16.46
N GLU A 225 7.01 0.31 16.62
CA GLU A 225 7.37 -0.30 17.90
C GLU A 225 8.71 0.22 18.46
N SER A 226 9.74 0.34 17.62
CA SER A 226 11.06 0.83 18.03
C SER A 226 11.10 2.33 18.26
N GLY A 227 10.25 3.09 17.57
CA GLY A 227 10.23 4.54 17.57
C GLY A 227 11.42 5.15 16.82
N GLY A 228 11.55 6.48 16.93
CA GLY A 228 12.59 7.24 16.24
C GLY A 228 13.96 7.15 16.90
N PRO A 229 15.03 7.44 16.14
CA PRO A 229 16.41 7.29 16.59
C PRO A 229 16.78 8.33 17.65
N THR A 230 17.64 7.95 18.58
CA THR A 230 18.31 8.87 19.49
C THR A 230 19.63 9.41 18.89
N GLY A 231 20.08 10.57 19.34
CA GLY A 231 21.36 11.16 18.92
C GLY A 231 21.22 12.23 17.84
N ALA A 232 22.35 12.62 17.24
CA ALA A 232 22.40 13.71 16.26
C ALA A 232 21.84 13.26 14.89
N GLN A 233 20.84 13.99 14.40
CA GLN A 233 20.18 13.73 13.12
C GLN A 233 20.29 14.95 12.19
N ASP A 234 20.30 14.70 10.89
CA ASP A 234 20.18 15.70 9.83
C ASP A 234 18.70 16.00 9.55
N PHE A 235 18.14 16.85 10.41
CA PHE A 235 16.76 17.31 10.28
C PHE A 235 16.54 18.19 9.03
N THR A 236 17.59 18.80 8.48
CA THR A 236 17.47 19.54 7.21
C THR A 236 17.14 18.56 6.09
N LYS A 237 17.91 17.48 5.97
CA LYS A 237 17.66 16.42 4.98
C LYS A 237 16.32 15.71 5.21
N LEU A 238 15.96 15.42 6.46
CA LEU A 238 14.67 14.79 6.79
C LEU A 238 13.49 15.63 6.31
N LEU A 239 13.47 16.91 6.70
CA LEU A 239 12.40 17.81 6.31
C LEU A 239 12.37 18.06 4.80
N ASP A 240 13.54 18.09 4.14
CA ASP A 240 13.62 18.26 2.68
C ASP A 240 12.94 17.10 1.97
N ASN A 241 13.24 15.87 2.39
CA ASN A 241 12.64 14.66 1.84
C ASN A 241 11.12 14.59 2.12
N LEU A 242 10.70 14.90 3.36
CA LEU A 242 9.27 14.92 3.73
C LEU A 242 8.47 15.94 2.91
N VAL A 243 8.95 17.19 2.82
CA VAL A 243 8.29 18.24 2.05
C VAL A 243 8.29 17.91 0.56
N LYS A 244 9.41 17.41 0.03
CA LYS A 244 9.52 17.00 -1.38
C LYS A 244 8.53 15.92 -1.74
N ASP A 245 8.32 14.95 -0.87
CA ASP A 245 7.37 13.87 -1.10
C ASP A 245 5.93 14.38 -1.12
N GLN A 246 5.53 15.14 -0.10
CA GLN A 246 4.20 15.76 -0.04
C GLN A 246 3.94 16.67 -1.25
N ALA A 247 4.95 17.42 -1.69
CA ALA A 247 4.85 18.35 -2.80
C ALA A 247 4.58 17.70 -4.16
N ARG A 248 4.77 16.39 -4.32
CA ARG A 248 4.42 15.66 -5.57
C ARG A 248 2.94 15.77 -5.90
N THR A 249 2.11 15.92 -4.87
CA THR A 249 0.66 15.98 -5.00
C THR A 249 0.13 17.43 -5.08
N TRP A 250 0.99 18.44 -4.94
CA TRP A 250 0.59 19.85 -5.02
C TRP A 250 0.07 20.21 -6.42
N VAL A 251 -0.93 21.09 -6.47
CA VAL A 251 -1.59 21.48 -7.72
C VAL A 251 -1.04 22.81 -8.25
N PHE A 252 -0.82 23.79 -7.37
CA PHE A 252 -0.48 25.17 -7.76
C PHE A 252 0.96 25.57 -7.49
N ASN A 253 1.59 24.90 -6.52
CA ASN A 253 2.92 25.23 -6.03
C ASN A 253 3.89 24.10 -6.38
N LYS A 254 5.13 24.47 -6.69
CA LYS A 254 6.25 23.54 -6.89
C LYS A 254 7.30 23.80 -5.83
N TYR A 255 7.55 22.78 -5.02
CA TYR A 255 8.61 22.83 -4.01
C TYR A 255 10.00 22.95 -4.64
N GLN A 256 10.87 23.78 -4.03
CA GLN A 256 12.28 23.87 -4.38
C GLN A 256 13.09 22.95 -3.46
N ALA A 257 13.53 21.80 -3.97
CA ALA A 257 14.37 20.86 -3.21
C ALA A 257 15.69 21.51 -2.75
N GLY A 258 16.17 21.11 -1.57
CA GLY A 258 17.34 21.69 -0.91
C GLY A 258 17.09 23.06 -0.28
N SER A 259 15.84 23.52 -0.18
CA SER A 259 15.52 24.87 0.30
C SER A 259 15.15 24.96 1.78
N ILE A 260 15.21 23.85 2.52
CA ILE A 260 14.94 23.85 3.96
C ILE A 260 15.93 24.77 4.68
N SER A 261 15.41 25.70 5.47
CA SER A 261 16.21 26.61 6.30
C SER A 261 15.60 26.80 7.69
N ASP A 262 16.36 27.40 8.60
CA ASP A 262 15.91 27.79 9.94
C ASP A 262 15.27 26.65 10.75
N VAL A 263 15.88 25.46 10.66
CA VAL A 263 15.41 24.27 11.36
C VAL A 263 15.49 24.47 12.87
N ALA A 264 14.33 24.46 13.52
CA ALA A 264 14.18 24.66 14.95
C ALA A 264 13.44 23.48 15.59
N ILE A 265 14.09 22.79 16.53
CA ILE A 265 13.43 21.79 17.39
C ILE A 265 12.73 22.55 18.50
N GLN A 266 11.40 22.63 18.43
CA GLN A 266 10.60 23.42 19.38
C GLN A 266 10.38 22.69 20.70
N SER A 267 10.29 21.35 20.67
CA SER A 267 10.16 20.53 21.86
C SER A 267 10.72 19.13 21.64
N LYS A 268 11.03 18.45 22.77
CA LYS A 268 11.58 17.09 22.80
C LYS A 268 10.82 16.22 23.80
N ASP A 269 10.92 14.91 23.63
CA ASP A 269 10.41 13.93 24.59
C ASP A 269 11.42 13.66 25.72
N GLN A 270 11.07 12.75 26.62
CA GLN A 270 11.92 12.37 27.76
C GLN A 270 13.24 11.71 27.35
N SER A 271 13.27 11.11 26.15
CA SER A 271 14.44 10.46 25.56
C SER A 271 15.29 11.43 24.73
N GLY A 272 14.92 12.72 24.69
CA GLY A 272 15.63 13.75 23.93
C GLY A 272 15.35 13.74 22.42
N ARG A 273 14.39 12.94 21.96
CA ARG A 273 13.92 12.87 20.56
C ARG A 273 12.97 14.05 20.28
N PRO A 274 12.87 14.53 19.03
CA PRO A 274 11.98 15.64 18.71
C PRO A 274 10.52 15.27 18.97
N LYS A 275 9.74 16.24 19.45
CA LYS A 275 8.27 16.22 19.45
C LYS A 275 7.69 17.17 18.41
N ILE A 276 8.35 18.30 18.20
CA ILE A 276 7.94 19.30 17.21
C ILE A 276 9.20 19.88 16.57
N ILE A 277 9.26 19.86 15.24
CA ILE A 277 10.27 20.57 14.47
C ILE A 277 9.56 21.55 13.53
N GLN A 278 10.10 22.76 13.41
CA GLN A 278 9.63 23.75 12.44
C GLN A 278 10.80 24.18 11.56
N ALA A 279 10.54 24.43 10.28
CA ALA A 279 11.51 24.97 9.35
C ALA A 279 10.82 25.83 8.28
N ASN A 280 11.61 26.60 7.56
CA ASN A 280 11.20 27.33 6.37
C ASN A 280 11.51 26.53 5.11
N TYR A 281 10.75 26.77 4.04
CA TYR A 281 10.97 26.16 2.74
C TYR A 281 10.60 27.12 1.61
N LYS A 282 11.18 26.94 0.42
CA LYS A 282 10.86 27.75 -0.76
C LYS A 282 10.00 26.97 -1.75
N PHE A 283 9.10 27.67 -2.42
CA PHE A 283 8.29 27.13 -3.50
C PHE A 283 8.10 28.18 -4.59
N SER A 284 7.82 27.72 -5.81
CA SER A 284 7.39 28.57 -6.92
C SER A 284 5.92 28.30 -7.25
N GLY A 285 5.17 29.35 -7.56
CA GLY A 285 3.78 29.26 -7.99
C GLY A 285 3.45 30.35 -9.01
N PHE A 286 2.16 30.55 -9.29
CA PHE A 286 1.69 31.54 -10.27
C PHE A 286 2.20 32.98 -10.00
N MET A 287 2.40 33.34 -8.73
CA MET A 287 2.90 34.65 -8.30
C MET A 287 4.43 34.73 -8.18
N GLY A 288 5.17 33.73 -8.68
CA GLY A 288 6.64 33.67 -8.61
C GLY A 288 7.15 32.84 -7.42
N ASN A 289 8.38 33.14 -6.98
CA ASN A 289 9.02 32.44 -5.87
C ASN A 289 8.57 33.02 -4.54
N SER A 290 8.22 32.15 -3.60
CA SER A 290 7.81 32.52 -2.25
C SER A 290 8.43 31.57 -1.21
N GLN A 291 8.19 31.87 0.06
CA GLN A 291 8.64 31.10 1.21
C GLN A 291 7.44 30.71 2.07
N GLY A 292 7.41 29.45 2.49
CA GLY A 292 6.47 28.90 3.45
C GLY A 292 7.18 28.38 4.68
N TRP A 293 6.41 27.94 5.67
CA TRP A 293 6.91 27.18 6.81
C TRP A 293 6.25 25.82 6.86
N VAL A 294 7.00 24.85 7.38
CA VAL A 294 6.51 23.49 7.67
C VAL A 294 6.72 23.22 9.16
N ARG A 295 5.72 22.62 9.79
CA ARG A 295 5.81 22.09 11.16
C ARG A 295 5.55 20.60 11.11
N VAL A 296 6.46 19.82 11.66
CA VAL A 296 6.35 18.37 11.76
C VAL A 296 6.18 18.00 13.22
N LEU A 297 5.08 17.33 13.54
CA LEU A 297 4.84 16.73 14.84
C LEU A 297 5.38 15.30 14.83
N PHE A 298 5.92 14.90 15.96
CA PHE A 298 6.52 13.59 16.16
C PHE A 298 5.83 12.84 17.29
N GLU A 299 5.57 11.56 17.06
CA GLU A 299 5.07 10.61 18.05
C GLU A 299 6.07 9.47 18.21
N ASN A 300 6.39 9.10 19.46
CA ASN A 300 7.48 8.19 19.78
C ASN A 300 8.81 8.53 19.05
N GLY A 301 9.05 9.81 18.80
CA GLY A 301 10.22 10.30 18.07
C GLY A 301 10.19 10.07 16.55
N LEU A 302 9.10 9.58 15.96
CA LEU A 302 8.89 9.42 14.51
C LEU A 302 8.03 10.58 13.97
N PRO A 303 8.29 11.10 12.76
CA PRO A 303 7.35 12.00 12.09
C PRO A 303 5.95 11.36 12.00
N GLU A 304 4.93 12.07 12.46
CA GLU A 304 3.54 11.61 12.47
C GLU A 304 2.63 12.54 11.67
N CYS A 305 2.91 13.84 11.72
CA CYS A 305 2.03 14.85 11.14
C CYS A 305 2.83 16.00 10.53
N ILE A 306 2.59 16.31 9.25
CA ILE A 306 3.18 17.44 8.54
C ILE A 306 2.12 18.51 8.35
N ILE A 307 2.39 19.71 8.85
CA ILE A 307 1.51 20.87 8.77
C ILE A 307 2.21 21.93 7.93
N PHE A 308 1.55 22.38 6.87
CA PHE A 308 2.04 23.44 5.99
C PHE A 308 1.39 24.78 6.31
N TYR A 309 2.09 25.87 5.99
CA TYR A 309 1.65 27.23 6.33
C TYR A 309 0.30 27.63 5.73
N ASP A 310 -0.03 27.08 4.57
CA ASP A 310 -1.24 27.35 3.80
C ASP A 310 -2.44 26.51 4.27
N TYR A 311 -2.19 25.41 4.98
CA TYR A 311 -3.21 24.56 5.57
C TYR A 311 -2.87 24.19 7.03
N PRO A 312 -2.88 25.17 7.95
CA PRO A 312 -2.44 24.97 9.33
C PRO A 312 -3.31 23.99 10.14
N GLU A 313 -4.54 23.77 9.69
CA GLU A 313 -5.50 22.84 10.32
C GLU A 313 -5.44 21.42 9.72
N ASN A 314 -4.61 21.18 8.71
CA ASN A 314 -4.54 19.90 8.01
C ASN A 314 -3.27 19.14 8.41
N CYS A 315 -3.47 17.93 8.95
CA CYS A 315 -2.41 17.00 9.24
C CYS A 315 -2.14 16.10 8.04
N LYS A 316 -0.97 16.25 7.40
CA LYS A 316 -0.53 15.36 6.32
C LYS A 316 0.32 14.23 6.87
N THR A 317 -0.12 13.00 6.64
CA THR A 317 0.64 11.78 7.00
C THR A 317 1.96 11.74 6.25
N PRO A 318 3.11 11.64 6.94
CA PRO A 318 4.41 11.42 6.33
C PRO A 318 4.47 10.16 5.47
N ASN A 319 5.35 10.15 4.47
CA ASN A 319 5.63 8.93 3.73
C ASN A 319 6.34 7.90 4.62
N SER A 320 5.74 6.74 4.80
CA SER A 320 6.26 5.74 5.73
C SER A 320 7.60 5.14 5.33
N GLY A 321 7.95 5.13 4.04
CA GLY A 321 9.30 4.78 3.60
C GLY A 321 10.35 5.77 4.12
N ILE A 322 10.03 7.08 4.09
CA ILE A 322 10.89 8.12 4.66
C ILE A 322 10.97 7.98 6.19
N VAL A 323 9.86 7.68 6.86
CA VAL A 323 9.82 7.47 8.31
C VAL A 323 10.63 6.23 8.71
N SER A 324 10.56 5.14 7.93
CA SER A 324 11.34 3.91 8.17
C SER A 324 12.83 4.16 8.02
N ASP A 325 13.26 4.80 6.92
CA ASP A 325 14.66 5.18 6.71
C ASP A 325 15.16 6.11 7.84
N TYR A 326 14.30 7.00 8.33
CA TYR A 326 14.60 7.81 9.51
C TYR A 326 14.78 6.98 10.78
N ALA A 327 13.87 6.05 11.07
CA ALA A 327 13.96 5.15 12.22
C ALA A 327 15.25 4.30 12.20
N GLU A 328 15.62 3.81 11.01
CA GLU A 328 16.80 2.98 10.77
C GLU A 328 18.11 3.78 10.75
N GLY A 329 18.04 5.11 10.77
CA GLY A 329 19.20 6.00 10.90
C GLY A 329 19.78 6.51 9.58
N GLY A 330 19.04 6.47 8.47
CA GLY A 330 19.41 7.06 7.16
C GLY A 330 19.63 8.58 7.17
N TYR A 331 19.38 9.20 8.32
CA TYR A 331 19.54 10.64 8.58
C TYR A 331 20.51 10.93 9.73
N ARG A 332 21.32 9.97 10.18
CA ARG A 332 22.35 10.21 11.19
C ARG A 332 23.42 11.17 10.66
N LYS A 333 23.94 12.04 11.54
CA LYS A 333 25.07 12.94 11.24
C LYS A 333 26.43 12.30 11.42
#